data_AF-A8DPB6-F1
#
_entry.id   AF-A8DPB6-F1
#
_cell.length_a   1.000
_cell.length_b   1.000
_cell.length_c   1.000
_cell.angle_alpha   90.00
_cell.angle_beta   90.00
_cell.angle_gamma   90.00
#
_symmetry.space_group_name_H-M   'P 1'
#
loop_
_entity.id
_entity.type
_entity.pdbx_description
1 polymer ?
#
loop_
_entity_poly.entity_id
_entity_poly.type
_entity_poly.pdbx_seq_one_letter_code
_entity_poly.pdbx_strand_id
1 'polypeptide(L)'
;NGFEPKIQLLEKVDVNGKDAHPLFVYLKEKLPFPSDDAMALMTDPKSIIWSPVRRDDVSWNFEKFLVGPDGEPYKRYSRCFL
;
A
#
# COMPACT_ATOMS: atom_id res chain seq x y z
N ASN A 1 -8.37 -26.22 -5.88
CA ASN A 1 -9.49 -25.31 -6.21
C ASN A 1 -9.32 -24.52 -7.52
N GLY A 2 -8.23 -24.69 -8.30
CA GLY A 2 -8.14 -24.18 -9.68
C GLY A 2 -8.30 -22.65 -9.84
N PHE A 3 -8.01 -21.86 -8.80
CA PHE A 3 -8.12 -20.41 -8.88
C PHE A 3 -6.95 -19.84 -9.67
N GLU A 4 -7.26 -18.99 -10.65
CA GLU A 4 -6.29 -18.25 -11.46
C GLU A 4 -6.68 -16.77 -11.52
N PRO A 5 -5.77 -15.83 -11.20
CA PRO A 5 -6.05 -14.41 -11.29
C PRO A 5 -6.20 -13.98 -12.75
N LYS A 6 -7.29 -13.29 -13.06
CA LYS A 6 -7.53 -12.71 -14.40
C LYS A 6 -6.90 -11.33 -14.59
N ILE A 7 -6.16 -10.88 -13.59
CA ILE A 7 -5.42 -9.61 -13.60
C ILE A 7 -3.94 -9.89 -13.74
N GLN A 8 -3.21 -8.92 -14.29
CA GLN A 8 -1.76 -9.01 -14.37
C GLN A 8 -1.16 -9.02 -12.96
N LEU A 9 -0.36 -10.04 -12.68
CA LEU A 9 0.56 -10.04 -11.55
C LEU A 9 1.90 -9.47 -12.01
N LEU A 10 2.51 -8.67 -11.15
CA LEU A 10 3.84 -8.10 -11.35
C LEU A 10 4.87 -8.85 -10.49
N GLU A 11 6.15 -8.57 -10.73
CA GLU A 11 7.23 -9.11 -9.90
C GLU A 11 7.12 -8.64 -8.45
N LYS A 12 7.69 -9.44 -7.53
CA LYS A 12 7.70 -9.10 -6.11
C LYS A 12 8.64 -7.94 -5.84
N VAL A 13 8.14 -6.90 -5.19
CA VAL A 13 8.90 -5.71 -4.79
C VAL A 13 8.60 -5.33 -3.34
N ASP A 14 9.48 -4.54 -2.74
CA ASP A 14 9.22 -3.91 -1.44
C ASP A 14 8.35 -2.66 -1.62
N VAL A 15 7.37 -2.48 -0.73
CA VAL A 15 6.44 -1.33 -0.75
C VAL A 15 6.75 -0.30 0.35
N ASN A 16 7.55 -0.69 1.34
CA ASN A 16 7.97 0.13 2.47
C ASN A 16 9.49 0.02 2.69
N GLY A 17 10.04 0.91 3.51
CA GLY A 17 11.46 0.93 3.84
C GLY A 17 12.34 1.55 2.75
N LYS A 18 13.67 1.45 2.96
CA LYS A 18 14.70 2.12 2.16
C LYS A 18 14.71 1.69 0.68
N ASP A 19 14.32 0.44 0.41
CA ASP A 19 14.36 -0.18 -0.91
C ASP A 19 12.96 -0.20 -1.57
N ALA A 20 12.00 0.57 -1.04
CA ALA A 20 10.65 0.63 -1.57
C ALA A 20 10.64 1.04 -3.05
N HIS A 21 9.87 0.31 -3.85
CA HIS A 21 9.76 0.59 -5.27
C HIS A 21 9.24 2.03 -5.51
N PRO A 22 9.81 2.80 -6.46
CA PRO A 22 9.49 4.21 -6.65
C PRO A 22 8.00 4.52 -6.84
N LEU A 23 7.25 3.61 -7.48
CA LEU A 23 5.79 3.73 -7.59
C LEU A 23 5.10 3.80 -6.22
N PHE A 24 5.48 2.96 -5.27
CA PHE A 24 4.87 2.97 -3.93
C PHE A 24 5.32 4.17 -3.10
N VAL A 25 6.56 4.66 -3.31
CA VAL A 25 6.99 5.94 -2.73
C VAL A 25 6.07 7.06 -3.21
N TYR A 26 5.87 7.18 -4.54
CA TYR A 26 5.00 8.17 -5.15
C TYR A 26 3.55 8.08 -4.65
N LEU A 27 2.98 6.88 -4.62
CA LEU A 27 1.59 6.65 -4.19
C LEU A 27 1.37 7.01 -2.72
N LYS A 28 2.30 6.63 -1.83
CA LYS A 28 2.23 6.97 -0.40
C LYS A 28 2.37 8.47 -0.16
N GLU A 29 3.27 9.15 -0.88
CA GLU A 29 3.44 10.60 -0.75
C GLU A 29 2.20 11.37 -1.22
N LYS A 30 1.55 10.93 -2.31
CA LYS A 30 0.33 11.55 -2.84
C LYS A 30 -0.93 11.24 -2.02
N LEU A 31 -1.00 10.04 -1.43
CA LEU A 31 -2.13 9.56 -0.64
C LEU A 31 -1.62 8.98 0.69
N PRO A 32 -1.21 9.84 1.65
CA PRO A 32 -0.50 9.42 2.85
C PRO A 32 -1.31 8.54 3.78
N PHE A 33 -2.65 8.62 3.73
CA PHE A 33 -3.52 7.88 4.63
C PHE A 33 -4.66 7.22 3.84
N PRO A 34 -5.07 6.00 4.19
CA PRO A 34 -6.31 5.42 3.71
C PRO A 34 -7.52 6.29 4.10
N SER A 35 -8.48 6.37 3.19
CA SER A 35 -9.68 7.21 3.37
C SER A 35 -10.67 6.66 4.40
N ASP A 36 -10.61 5.38 4.71
CA ASP A 36 -11.48 4.65 5.62
C ASP A 36 -10.83 4.34 6.98
N ASP A 37 -9.49 4.38 7.07
CA ASP A 37 -8.74 4.25 8.32
C ASP A 37 -7.42 5.03 8.22
N ALA A 38 -7.43 6.26 8.73
CA ALA A 38 -6.28 7.15 8.61
C ALA A 38 -5.19 6.90 9.65
N MET A 39 -5.43 6.05 10.66
CA MET A 39 -4.59 5.99 11.86
C MET A 39 -3.92 4.64 12.11
N ALA A 40 -4.51 3.53 11.67
CA ALA A 40 -3.91 2.23 11.89
C ALA A 40 -2.68 2.01 10.99
N LEU A 41 -1.52 1.80 11.61
CA LEU A 41 -0.32 1.29 10.92
C LEU A 41 -0.13 -0.20 11.19
N MET A 42 0.08 -0.58 12.44
CA MET A 42 0.25 -1.98 12.85
C MET A 42 -0.12 -2.14 14.33
N THR A 43 -0.78 -3.25 14.67
CA THR A 43 -1.13 -3.54 16.07
C THR A 43 0.05 -4.10 16.85
N ASP A 44 0.76 -5.09 16.29
CA ASP A 44 2.00 -5.61 16.86
C ASP A 44 3.22 -4.93 16.20
N PRO A 45 3.99 -4.12 16.93
CA PRO A 45 5.18 -3.47 16.37
C PRO A 45 6.23 -4.48 15.86
N LYS A 46 6.22 -5.74 16.32
CA LYS A 46 7.12 -6.78 15.80
C LYS A 46 6.83 -7.18 14.36
N SER A 47 5.64 -6.87 13.85
CA SER A 47 5.28 -7.09 12.44
C SER A 47 5.84 -6.01 11.51
N ILE A 48 6.45 -4.95 12.06
CA ILE A 48 7.16 -3.93 11.29
C ILE A 48 8.61 -4.38 11.14
N ILE A 49 8.94 -4.95 9.98
CA ILE A 49 10.25 -5.53 9.67
C ILE A 49 11.05 -4.72 8.63
N TRP A 50 10.62 -3.49 8.33
CA TRP A 50 11.27 -2.58 7.39
C TRP A 50 11.83 -1.34 8.09
N SER A 51 12.76 -0.66 7.41
CA SER A 51 13.36 0.60 7.89
C SER A 51 13.74 1.50 6.72
N PRO A 52 13.56 2.84 6.82
CA PRO A 52 12.92 3.54 7.91
C PRO A 52 11.41 3.30 7.94
N VAL A 53 10.79 3.44 9.12
CA VAL A 53 9.33 3.42 9.28
C VAL A 53 8.80 4.83 9.10
N ARG A 54 7.77 4.99 8.29
CA ARG A 54 7.11 6.27 8.01
C ARG A 54 5.62 6.21 8.33
N ARG A 55 5.01 7.37 8.54
CA ARG A 55 3.57 7.47 8.87
C ARG A 55 2.64 7.12 7.71
N ASP A 56 3.14 7.22 6.49
CA ASP A 56 2.41 6.94 5.25
C ASP A 56 2.58 5.49 4.76
N ASP A 57 3.35 4.66 5.48
CA ASP A 57 3.64 3.28 5.11
C ASP A 57 2.37 2.44 4.91
N VAL A 58 2.48 1.46 3.99
CA VAL A 58 1.41 0.47 3.77
C VAL A 58 1.26 -0.39 5.01
N SER A 59 0.07 -0.41 5.59
CA SER A 59 -0.20 -1.07 6.88
C SER A 59 -0.18 -2.60 6.80
N TRP A 60 -0.65 -3.17 5.67
CA TRP A 60 -0.73 -4.62 5.47
C TRP A 60 -0.95 -4.99 4.00
N ASN A 61 -0.98 -6.30 3.75
CA ASN A 61 -1.43 -6.88 2.50
C ASN A 61 -2.84 -6.40 2.14
N PHE A 62 -3.10 -6.21 0.84
CA PHE A 62 -4.39 -5.78 0.29
C PHE A 62 -4.82 -4.36 0.67
N GLU A 63 -3.88 -3.44 0.88
CA GLU A 63 -4.18 -2.00 0.74
C GLU A 63 -4.37 -1.65 -0.74
N LYS A 64 -5.26 -0.69 -1.06
CA LYS A 64 -5.65 -0.40 -2.45
C LYS A 64 -5.41 1.07 -2.79
N PHE A 65 -4.90 1.31 -3.99
CA PHE A 65 -4.75 2.65 -4.59
C PHE A 65 -5.58 2.72 -5.87
N LEU A 66 -6.47 3.70 -5.94
CA LEU A 66 -7.24 4.02 -7.14
C LEU A 66 -6.55 5.18 -7.86
N VAL A 67 -6.21 4.96 -9.12
CA VAL A 67 -5.51 5.93 -9.99
C VAL A 67 -6.46 6.31 -11.13
N GLY A 68 -6.52 7.62 -11.44
CA GLY A 68 -7.33 8.16 -12.51
C GLY A 68 -6.79 7.82 -13.91
N PRO A 69 -7.60 7.99 -14.96
CA PRO A 69 -7.16 7.77 -16.35
C PRO A 69 -6.08 8.78 -16.80
N ASP A 70 -5.93 9.89 -16.09
CA ASP A 70 -4.85 10.88 -16.24
C ASP A 70 -3.53 10.45 -15.56
N GLY A 71 -3.54 9.33 -14.84
CA GLY A 71 -2.40 8.83 -14.07
C GLY A 71 -2.28 9.40 -12.66
N GLU A 72 -3.21 10.27 -12.24
CA GLU A 72 -3.14 10.88 -10.91
C GLU A 72 -3.75 9.96 -9.83
N PRO A 73 -3.08 9.77 -8.67
CA PRO A 73 -3.67 9.02 -7.56
C PRO A 73 -4.93 9.72 -7.03
N TYR A 74 -6.05 9.00 -7.02
CA TYR A 74 -7.36 9.54 -6.65
C TYR A 74 -7.74 9.18 -5.20
N LYS A 75 -7.59 7.91 -4.79
CA LYS A 75 -8.02 7.47 -3.45
C LYS A 75 -7.27 6.24 -2.95
N ARG A 76 -6.98 6.20 -1.65
CA ARG A 76 -6.36 5.07 -0.94
C ARG A 76 -7.37 4.42 0.00
N TYR A 77 -7.33 3.10 0.09
CA TYR A 77 -8.24 2.29 0.89
C TYR A 77 -7.47 1.31 1.76
N SER A 78 -7.87 1.16 3.01
CA SER A 78 -7.16 0.35 3.99
C SER A 78 -7.25 -1.14 3.64
N ARG A 79 -6.48 -1.96 4.37
CA ARG A 79 -6.59 -3.42 4.32
C ARG A 79 -7.99 -3.93 4.64
N CYS A 80 -8.76 -3.19 5.47
CA CYS A 80 -10.10 -3.55 5.92
C CYS A 80 -11.22 -2.95 5.05
N PHE A 81 -10.89 -2.20 4.00
CA PHE A 81 -11.91 -1.69 3.09
C PHE A 81 -12.62 -2.84 2.37
N LEU A 82 -13.96 -2.85 2.51
CA LEU A 82 -15.01 -3.82 2.12
C LEU A 82 -15.63 -4.57 3.32
#